data_AF-A0A345NNL9-F1
#
_entry.id   AF-A0A345NNL9-F1
#
_cell.length_a   1.000
_cell.length_b   1.000
_cell.length_c   1.000
_cell.angle_alpha   90.00
_cell.angle_beta   90.00
_cell.angle_gamma   90.00
#
_symmetry.space_group_name_H-M   'P 1'
#
loop_
_entity.id
_entity.type
_entity.pdbx_description
1 polymer ?
#
loop_
_entity_poly.entity_id
_entity_poly.type
_entity_poly.pdbx_seq_one_letter_code
_entity_poly.pdbx_strand_id
1 'polypeptide(L)'
;MNPDELFGAPTWFPPLECQRWIRVLSRTWFALMGRPPELLEDDLDAMAAVFGTGVSARTLKARVYKLPAADEETTELPGQVAVLLDGSALITPEGRILLDVLMQLQRTGATEIDTASQLRALSVATNLRVQWQATWMQKQFNSSISPAVLGAAMFLLLNGSVGAERALFLAKDKSFDIRLGMIVQPLIASFSEALGRDQPAQTQGLRGHWAFSQVSRLMGRDVARDTTAEGALMYVRPGRQDHLTREVASRLNRLQDEPRVHVAVLDFVEEYRRRRGPLAALGQMHEDPTSTRRMTETLLGRAGAL
;
A
#
# COMPACT_ATOMS: atom_id res chain seq x y z
N MET A 1 10.57 10.98 30.65
CA MET A 1 9.20 11.51 30.74
C MET A 1 9.12 12.20 32.07
N ASN A 2 8.81 13.50 32.09
CA ASN A 2 8.64 14.24 33.33
C ASN A 2 7.30 13.80 33.95
N PRO A 3 7.23 13.32 35.21
CA PRO A 3 5.96 12.93 35.84
C PRO A 3 4.95 14.08 35.92
N ASP A 4 5.42 15.32 35.80
CA ASP A 4 4.59 16.53 35.83
C ASP A 4 4.04 16.92 34.45
N GLU A 5 4.27 16.09 33.42
CA GLU A 5 3.85 16.36 32.05
C GLU A 5 3.18 15.15 31.37
N LEU A 6 2.10 15.42 30.64
CA LEU A 6 1.48 14.48 29.71
C LEU A 6 1.64 15.00 28.27
N PHE A 7 2.43 14.30 27.45
CA PHE A 7 2.78 14.73 26.09
C PHE A 7 3.39 16.15 26.03
N GLY A 8 4.20 16.49 27.04
CA GLY A 8 4.83 17.81 27.18
C GLY A 8 3.88 18.92 27.64
N ALA A 9 2.60 18.62 27.86
CA ALA A 9 1.64 19.51 28.50
C ALA A 9 1.72 19.37 30.02
N PRO A 10 1.51 20.43 30.82
CA PRO A 10 1.47 20.32 32.27
C PRO A 10 0.34 19.37 32.72
N THR A 11 0.46 18.75 33.88
CA THR A 11 -0.62 17.89 34.43
C THR A 11 -1.65 18.69 35.23
N TRP A 12 -1.31 19.90 35.68
CA TRP A 12 -2.21 20.81 36.37
C TRP A 12 -2.73 21.90 35.42
N PHE A 13 -4.06 22.00 35.32
CA PHE A 13 -4.79 22.94 34.47
C PHE A 13 -5.84 23.72 35.28
N PRO A 14 -5.61 25.02 35.54
CA PRO A 14 -6.66 25.92 36.00
C PRO A 14 -7.87 25.88 35.07
N PRO A 15 -9.10 26.13 35.57
CA PRO A 15 -10.31 26.08 34.75
C PRO A 15 -10.25 26.94 33.47
N LEU A 16 -9.69 28.15 33.55
CA LEU A 16 -9.54 29.04 32.39
C LEU A 16 -8.52 28.52 31.38
N GLU A 17 -7.43 27.93 31.84
CA GLU A 17 -6.41 27.37 30.97
C GLU A 17 -6.88 26.06 30.32
N CYS A 18 -7.56 25.20 31.07
CA CYS A 18 -8.24 24.01 30.55
C CYS A 18 -9.20 24.39 29.41
N GLN A 19 -10.06 25.40 29.61
CA GLN A 19 -10.96 25.91 28.57
C GLN A 19 -10.20 26.47 27.35
N ARG A 20 -9.10 27.20 27.58
CA ARG A 20 -8.24 27.69 26.50
C ARG A 20 -7.71 26.54 25.66
N TRP A 21 -7.11 25.53 26.29
CA TRP A 21 -6.54 24.38 25.59
C TRP A 21 -7.59 23.55 24.86
N ILE A 22 -8.74 23.27 25.47
CA ILE A 22 -9.86 22.57 24.81
C ILE A 22 -10.29 23.33 23.55
N ARG A 23 -10.44 24.66 23.64
CA ARG A 23 -10.81 25.50 22.49
C ARG A 23 -9.79 25.44 21.37
N VAL A 24 -8.50 25.63 21.69
CA VAL A 24 -7.41 25.62 20.70
C VAL A 24 -7.32 24.25 20.02
N LEU A 25 -7.24 23.17 20.81
CA LEU A 25 -7.15 21.81 20.28
C LEU A 25 -8.39 21.41 19.46
N SER A 26 -9.59 21.80 19.89
CA SER A 26 -10.83 21.55 19.13
C SER A 26 -10.85 22.31 17.80
N ARG A 27 -10.35 23.55 17.76
CA ARG A 27 -10.19 24.34 16.54
C ARG A 27 -9.19 23.68 15.59
N THR A 28 -8.02 23.28 16.09
CA THR A 28 -7.00 22.59 15.29
C THR A 28 -7.51 21.24 14.77
N TRP A 29 -8.27 20.50 15.58
CA TRP A 29 -8.96 19.28 15.16
C TRP A 29 -9.96 19.54 14.03
N PHE A 30 -10.85 20.51 14.22
CA PHE A 30 -11.86 20.84 13.22
C PHE A 30 -11.22 21.27 11.90
N ALA A 31 -10.15 22.05 11.95
CA ALA A 31 -9.39 22.43 10.76
C ALA A 31 -8.80 21.22 10.02
N LEU A 32 -8.28 20.24 10.76
CA LEU A 32 -7.66 19.04 10.17
C LEU A 32 -8.68 18.02 9.64
N MET A 33 -9.76 17.80 10.40
CA MET A 33 -10.69 16.69 10.19
C MET A 33 -12.02 17.13 9.56
N GLY A 34 -12.33 18.42 9.55
CA GLY A 34 -13.56 18.98 9.00
C GLY A 34 -14.83 18.68 9.82
N ARG A 35 -14.68 18.15 11.04
CA ARG A 35 -15.75 17.78 11.95
C ARG A 35 -15.32 18.00 13.41
N PRO A 36 -16.25 18.18 14.37
CA PRO A 36 -15.91 18.24 15.79
C PRO A 36 -15.31 16.90 16.30
N PRO A 37 -14.62 16.89 17.45
CA PRO A 37 -14.18 15.66 18.09
C PRO A 37 -15.37 14.80 18.54
N GLU A 38 -15.28 13.50 18.33
CA GLU A 38 -16.31 12.51 18.70
C GLU A 38 -15.71 11.48 19.67
N LEU A 39 -16.04 10.19 19.51
CA LEU A 39 -15.42 9.12 20.28
C LEU A 39 -13.93 9.04 19.95
N LEU A 40 -13.10 8.93 20.99
CA LEU A 40 -11.65 8.95 20.85
C LEU A 40 -11.15 7.85 19.90
N GLU A 41 -11.71 6.64 19.97
CA GLU A 41 -11.30 5.51 19.13
C GLU A 41 -11.52 5.79 17.63
N ASP A 42 -12.73 6.24 17.26
CA ASP A 42 -13.08 6.58 15.87
C ASP A 42 -12.25 7.75 15.35
N ASP A 43 -11.99 8.74 16.21
CA ASP A 43 -11.16 9.88 15.91
C ASP A 43 -9.72 9.47 15.62
N LEU A 44 -9.13 8.63 16.47
CA LEU A 44 -7.79 8.12 16.28
C LEU A 44 -7.71 7.27 15.00
N ASP A 45 -8.67 6.38 14.74
CA ASP A 45 -8.71 5.61 13.49
C ASP A 45 -8.74 6.52 12.24
N ALA A 46 -9.50 7.62 12.28
CA ALA A 46 -9.54 8.59 11.21
C ALA A 46 -8.19 9.33 11.01
N MET A 47 -7.40 9.51 12.08
CA MET A 47 -6.06 10.11 12.00
C MET A 47 -5.03 9.22 11.28
N ALA A 48 -5.28 7.92 11.12
CA ALA A 48 -4.37 7.00 10.42
C ALA A 48 -4.10 7.44 8.97
N ALA A 49 -5.03 8.19 8.35
CA ALA A 49 -4.85 8.75 7.01
C ALA A 49 -3.77 9.86 6.93
N VAL A 50 -3.37 10.42 8.07
CA VAL A 50 -2.40 11.52 8.19
C VAL A 50 -1.13 11.07 8.91
N PHE A 51 -1.28 10.35 10.03
CA PHE A 51 -0.19 9.95 10.91
C PHE A 51 0.12 8.45 10.88
N GLY A 52 -0.67 7.66 10.15
CA GLY A 52 -0.47 6.21 10.05
C GLY A 52 0.82 5.84 9.31
N THR A 53 1.33 4.64 9.60
CA THR A 53 2.49 4.09 8.90
C THR A 53 2.17 3.94 7.41
N GLY A 54 3.01 4.50 6.54
CA GLY A 54 2.86 4.41 5.08
C GLY A 54 2.07 5.53 4.41
N VAL A 55 1.68 6.58 5.13
CA VAL A 55 1.12 7.80 4.52
C VAL A 55 2.17 8.42 3.58
N SER A 56 1.76 8.74 2.34
CA SER A 56 2.68 9.33 1.36
C SER A 56 2.90 10.82 1.66
N ALA A 57 4.14 11.29 1.45
CA ALA A 57 4.46 12.72 1.59
C ALA A 57 3.56 13.62 0.71
N ARG A 58 3.15 13.13 -0.47
CA ARG A 58 2.22 13.84 -1.36
C ARG A 58 0.85 14.03 -0.72
N THR A 59 0.29 12.97 -0.11
CA THR A 59 -1.01 13.02 0.57
C THR A 59 -0.96 13.96 1.76
N LEU A 60 0.11 13.90 2.56
CA LEU A 60 0.31 14.78 3.70
C LEU A 60 0.37 16.24 3.26
N LYS A 61 1.24 16.58 2.30
CA LYS A 61 1.35 17.95 1.75
C LYS A 61 0.02 18.49 1.22
N ALA A 62 -0.73 17.67 0.49
CA ALA A 62 -2.04 18.07 -0.05
C ALA A 62 -3.08 18.38 1.03
N ARG A 63 -2.95 17.78 2.23
CA ARG A 63 -3.78 18.13 3.39
C ARG A 63 -3.24 19.38 4.10
N VAL A 64 -1.94 19.45 4.36
CA VAL A 64 -1.30 20.59 5.04
C VAL A 64 -1.60 21.90 4.31
N TYR A 65 -1.50 21.95 2.98
CA TYR A 65 -1.77 23.17 2.20
C TYR A 65 -3.23 23.63 2.19
N LYS A 66 -4.16 22.84 2.73
CA LYS A 66 -5.57 23.24 2.91
C LYS A 66 -5.84 23.75 4.32
N LEU A 67 -4.89 23.62 5.24
CA LEU A 67 -5.05 24.08 6.61
C LEU A 67 -4.85 25.59 6.69
N PRO A 68 -5.52 26.26 7.64
CA PRO A 68 -5.21 27.64 7.96
C PRO A 68 -3.79 27.74 8.56
N ALA A 69 -3.21 28.94 8.43
CA ALA A 69 -1.97 29.26 9.13
C ALA A 69 -2.16 29.11 10.65
N ALA A 70 -1.11 28.65 11.33
CA ALA A 70 -1.10 28.54 12.78
C ALA A 70 -1.19 29.94 13.42
N ASP A 71 -2.04 30.08 14.42
CA ASP A 71 -2.10 31.27 15.27
C ASP A 71 -1.17 31.14 16.49
N GLU A 72 -0.97 32.26 17.18
CA GLU A 72 -0.07 32.35 18.36
C GLU A 72 -0.43 31.30 19.42
N GLU A 73 -1.72 31.14 19.73
CA GLU A 73 -2.19 30.14 20.72
C GLU A 73 -1.81 28.71 20.34
N THR A 74 -1.84 28.38 19.05
CA THR A 74 -1.47 27.04 18.57
C THR A 74 0.05 26.85 18.58
N THR A 75 0.82 27.91 18.34
CA THR A 75 2.30 27.86 18.39
C THR A 75 2.85 27.69 19.81
N GLU A 76 2.07 28.06 20.83
CA GLU A 76 2.42 27.82 22.24
C GLU A 76 2.24 26.35 22.68
N LEU A 77 1.53 25.53 21.91
CA LEU A 77 1.29 24.14 22.27
C LEU A 77 2.60 23.31 22.18
N PRO A 78 2.79 22.31 23.05
CA PRO A 78 3.91 21.39 22.96
C PRO A 78 3.94 20.70 21.59
N GLY A 79 5.14 20.53 21.02
CA GLY A 79 5.33 19.89 19.70
C GLY A 79 4.82 18.44 19.63
N GLN A 80 4.64 17.80 20.78
CA GLN A 80 4.07 16.46 20.89
C GLN A 80 2.55 16.46 20.74
N VAL A 81 1.88 17.58 21.02
CA VAL A 81 0.42 17.79 20.96
C VAL A 81 0.01 18.41 19.62
N ALA A 82 0.80 19.34 19.11
CA ALA A 82 0.59 19.96 17.80
C ALA A 82 1.93 20.16 17.07
N VAL A 83 2.00 19.74 15.81
CA VAL A 83 3.20 19.91 14.97
C VAL A 83 2.97 21.05 13.97
N LEU A 84 3.94 21.94 13.85
CA LEU A 84 3.96 23.00 12.84
C LEU A 84 4.65 22.50 11.56
N LEU A 85 3.93 22.54 10.44
CA LEU A 85 4.43 22.19 9.11
C LEU A 85 4.07 23.30 8.12
N ASP A 86 5.07 23.89 7.46
CA ASP A 86 4.89 24.97 6.49
C ASP A 86 3.97 26.11 7.01
N GLY A 87 4.13 26.48 8.28
CA GLY A 87 3.34 27.53 8.94
C GLY A 87 1.91 27.13 9.32
N SER A 88 1.49 25.89 9.06
CA SER A 88 0.18 25.35 9.46
C SER A 88 0.33 24.40 10.66
N ALA A 89 -0.66 24.37 11.54
CA ALA A 89 -0.65 23.49 12.70
C ALA A 89 -1.48 22.22 12.48
N LEU A 90 -0.91 21.08 12.86
CA LEU A 90 -1.58 19.79 12.85
C LEU A 90 -1.65 19.25 14.27
N ILE A 91 -2.86 18.98 14.76
CA ILE A 91 -3.05 18.23 16.00
C ILE A 91 -2.53 16.80 15.80
N THR A 92 -1.71 16.32 16.73
CA THR A 92 -1.17 14.95 16.71
C THR A 92 -2.16 13.98 17.36
N PRO A 93 -1.96 12.65 17.21
CA PRO A 93 -2.74 11.67 17.96
C PRO A 93 -2.67 11.91 19.47
N GLU A 94 -1.49 12.26 19.99
CA GLU A 94 -1.28 12.62 21.39
C GLU A 94 -2.07 13.87 21.77
N GLY A 95 -2.14 14.88 20.90
CA GLY A 95 -2.96 16.06 21.13
C GLY A 95 -4.46 15.77 21.15
N ARG A 96 -4.93 14.83 20.31
CA ARG A 96 -6.32 14.37 20.35
C ARG A 96 -6.64 13.57 21.62
N ILE A 97 -5.71 12.74 22.09
CA ILE A 97 -5.84 12.03 23.38
C ILE A 97 -5.86 13.04 24.53
N LEU A 98 -4.97 14.04 24.53
CA LEU A 98 -4.97 15.10 25.53
C LEU A 98 -6.27 15.89 25.54
N LEU A 99 -6.83 16.22 24.36
CA LEU A 99 -8.13 16.89 24.26
C LEU A 99 -9.23 16.07 24.94
N ASP A 100 -9.23 14.74 24.81
CA ASP A 100 -10.19 13.86 25.49
C ASP A 100 -10.08 13.95 27.01
N VAL A 101 -8.83 13.90 27.52
CA VAL A 101 -8.51 14.02 28.94
C VAL A 101 -8.95 15.39 29.49
N LEU A 102 -8.68 16.48 28.77
CA LEU A 102 -9.08 17.82 29.16
C LEU A 102 -10.60 17.99 29.16
N MET A 103 -11.31 17.43 28.16
CA MET A 103 -12.77 17.43 28.16
C MET A 103 -13.34 16.64 29.35
N GLN A 104 -12.68 15.56 29.77
CA GLN A 104 -13.06 14.83 30.99
C GLN A 104 -12.81 15.64 32.26
N LEU A 105 -11.65 16.29 32.40
CA LEU A 105 -11.34 17.22 33.50
C LEU A 105 -12.41 18.31 33.62
N GLN A 106 -12.78 18.94 32.50
CA GLN A 106 -13.81 19.98 32.47
C GLN A 106 -15.18 19.45 32.94
N ARG A 107 -15.54 18.22 32.56
CA ARG A 107 -16.81 17.59 32.98
C ARG A 107 -16.82 17.25 34.47
N THR A 108 -15.70 16.82 35.03
CA THR A 108 -15.60 16.45 36.46
C THR A 108 -15.31 17.65 37.37
N GLY A 109 -14.89 18.79 36.80
CA GLY A 109 -14.44 19.96 37.56
C GLY A 109 -13.06 19.77 38.20
N ALA A 110 -12.33 18.72 37.84
CA ALA A 110 -10.97 18.50 38.32
C ALA A 110 -9.98 19.41 37.58
N THR A 111 -8.91 19.78 38.28
CA THR A 111 -7.84 20.65 37.75
C THR A 111 -6.52 19.93 37.52
N GLU A 112 -6.44 18.65 37.86
CA GLU A 112 -5.19 17.87 37.77
C GLU A 112 -5.46 16.53 37.09
N ILE A 113 -4.60 16.18 36.12
CA ILE A 113 -4.60 14.88 35.46
C ILE A 113 -3.95 13.87 36.40
N ASP A 114 -4.78 13.06 37.05
CA ASP A 114 -4.29 12.00 37.93
C ASP A 114 -3.40 10.98 37.20
N THR A 115 -2.57 10.27 37.96
CA THR A 115 -1.63 9.28 37.42
C THR A 115 -2.34 8.18 36.63
N ALA A 116 -3.56 7.79 37.02
CA ALA A 116 -4.32 6.76 36.33
C ALA A 116 -4.74 7.20 34.92
N SER A 117 -5.12 8.46 34.77
CA SER A 117 -5.50 9.10 33.50
C SER A 117 -4.28 9.29 32.61
N GLN A 118 -3.13 9.68 33.18
CA GLN A 118 -1.86 9.74 32.45
C GLN A 118 -1.45 8.37 31.89
N LEU A 119 -1.45 7.33 32.73
CA LEU A 119 -1.11 5.97 32.31
C LEU A 119 -2.05 5.45 31.23
N ARG A 120 -3.35 5.74 31.33
CA ARG A 120 -4.35 5.40 30.31
C ARG A 120 -4.05 6.10 28.99
N ALA A 121 -3.82 7.40 29.01
CA ALA A 121 -3.49 8.19 27.82
C ALA A 121 -2.23 7.67 27.11
N LEU A 122 -1.18 7.36 27.88
CA LEU A 122 0.06 6.78 27.36
C LEU A 122 -0.15 5.38 26.77
N SER A 123 -0.99 4.55 27.41
CA SER A 123 -1.33 3.22 26.90
C SER A 123 -2.09 3.32 25.57
N VAL A 124 -3.04 4.26 25.45
CA VAL A 124 -3.77 4.50 24.19
C VAL A 124 -2.81 4.91 23.08
N ALA A 125 -1.94 5.89 23.33
CA ALA A 125 -0.96 6.37 22.34
C ALA A 125 -0.02 5.24 21.87
N THR A 126 0.46 4.42 22.81
CA THR A 126 1.36 3.30 22.51
C THR A 126 0.66 2.22 21.69
N ASN A 127 -0.53 1.79 22.13
CA ASN A 127 -1.30 0.75 21.44
C ASN A 127 -1.71 1.18 20.03
N LEU A 128 -2.11 2.44 19.85
CA LEU A 128 -2.47 3.00 18.55
C LEU A 128 -1.32 2.87 17.54
N ARG A 129 -0.11 3.25 17.93
CA ARG A 129 1.07 3.16 17.05
C ARG A 129 1.40 1.72 16.68
N VAL A 130 1.32 0.79 17.64
CA VAL A 130 1.52 -0.64 17.39
C VAL A 130 0.46 -1.18 16.42
N GLN A 131 -0.81 -0.81 16.60
CA GLN A 131 -1.90 -1.25 15.74
C GLN A 131 -1.77 -0.72 14.30
N TRP A 132 -1.42 0.56 14.13
CA TRP A 132 -1.19 1.13 12.79
C TRP A 132 -0.01 0.47 12.10
N GLN A 133 1.09 0.22 12.81
CA GLN A 133 2.24 -0.48 12.26
C GLN A 133 1.87 -1.91 11.86
N ALA A 134 1.15 -2.64 12.72
CA ALA A 134 0.69 -3.99 12.42
C ALA A 134 -0.24 -4.03 11.20
N THR A 135 -1.20 -3.10 11.12
CA THR A 135 -2.13 -2.97 9.99
C THR A 135 -1.39 -2.62 8.71
N TRP A 136 -0.41 -1.72 8.77
CA TRP A 136 0.42 -1.38 7.61
C TRP A 136 1.27 -2.57 7.16
N MET A 137 1.94 -3.27 8.08
CA MET A 137 2.70 -4.47 7.76
C MET A 137 1.79 -5.54 7.14
N GLN A 138 0.64 -5.81 7.74
CA GLN A 138 -0.37 -6.70 7.17
C GLN A 138 -0.79 -6.22 5.78
N LYS A 139 -1.03 -4.93 5.54
CA LYS A 139 -1.30 -4.42 4.18
C LYS A 139 -0.12 -4.61 3.25
N GLN A 140 1.13 -4.48 3.68
CA GLN A 140 2.28 -4.73 2.80
C GLN A 140 2.41 -6.22 2.44
N PHE A 141 2.22 -7.11 3.40
CA PHE A 141 2.36 -8.56 3.20
C PHE A 141 1.12 -9.24 2.61
N ASN A 142 -0.08 -8.76 2.98
CA ASN A 142 -1.39 -9.23 2.51
C ASN A 142 -2.03 -8.32 1.45
N SER A 143 -1.34 -7.28 0.94
CA SER A 143 -1.91 -6.48 -0.16
C SER A 143 -2.36 -7.42 -1.26
N SER A 144 -3.64 -7.34 -1.61
CA SER A 144 -4.18 -8.04 -2.75
C SER A 144 -3.35 -7.63 -3.95
N ILE A 145 -2.45 -8.51 -4.40
CA ILE A 145 -1.74 -8.29 -5.64
C ILE A 145 -2.81 -8.12 -6.70
N SER A 146 -2.75 -7.00 -7.41
CA SER A 146 -3.73 -6.70 -8.44
C SER A 146 -3.73 -7.82 -9.49
N PRO A 147 -4.89 -8.14 -10.09
CA PRO A 147 -4.96 -9.06 -11.22
C PRO A 147 -3.94 -8.75 -12.32
N ALA A 148 -3.69 -7.48 -12.62
CA ALA A 148 -2.65 -7.09 -13.59
C ALA A 148 -1.24 -7.55 -13.19
N VAL A 149 -0.89 -7.52 -11.90
CA VAL A 149 0.42 -8.00 -11.42
C VAL A 149 0.48 -9.53 -11.42
N LEU A 150 -0.62 -10.21 -11.10
CA LEU A 150 -0.71 -11.67 -11.28
C LEU A 150 -0.58 -12.06 -12.76
N GLY A 151 -1.23 -11.34 -13.67
CA GLY A 151 -1.11 -11.53 -15.12
C GLY A 151 0.32 -11.31 -15.62
N ALA A 152 1.02 -10.29 -15.12
CA ALA A 152 2.44 -10.09 -15.45
C ALA A 152 3.33 -11.24 -14.93
N ALA A 153 3.09 -11.76 -13.73
CA ALA A 153 3.80 -12.93 -13.22
C ALA A 153 3.48 -14.21 -14.03
N MET A 154 2.22 -14.43 -14.37
CA MET A 154 1.78 -15.52 -15.26
C MET A 154 2.42 -15.42 -16.63
N PHE A 155 2.55 -14.22 -17.20
CA PHE A 155 3.24 -14.02 -18.47
C PHE A 155 4.70 -14.50 -18.39
N LEU A 156 5.45 -14.12 -17.34
CA LEU A 156 6.85 -14.56 -17.18
C LEU A 156 6.97 -16.09 -17.07
N LEU A 157 6.03 -16.71 -16.35
CA LEU A 157 6.00 -18.17 -16.21
C LEU A 157 5.66 -18.86 -17.54
N LEU A 158 4.61 -18.42 -18.24
CA LEU A 158 4.20 -18.95 -19.55
C LEU A 158 5.27 -18.76 -20.61
N ASN A 159 5.90 -17.60 -20.60
CA ASN A 159 6.95 -17.27 -21.54
C ASN A 159 8.24 -18.06 -21.33
N GLY A 160 8.33 -18.84 -20.25
CA GLY A 160 9.54 -19.58 -19.91
C GLY A 160 10.71 -18.66 -19.57
N SER A 161 10.43 -17.46 -19.04
CA SER A 161 11.44 -16.46 -18.70
C SER A 161 12.19 -16.81 -17.41
N VAL A 162 12.89 -17.94 -17.42
CA VAL A 162 13.62 -18.52 -16.28
C VAL A 162 15.12 -18.32 -16.47
N GLY A 163 15.75 -17.64 -15.51
CA GLY A 163 17.15 -17.25 -15.57
C GLY A 163 17.41 -16.05 -16.51
N ALA A 164 18.61 -15.47 -16.40
CA ALA A 164 18.97 -14.27 -17.14
C ALA A 164 19.03 -14.49 -18.66
N GLU A 165 19.38 -15.69 -19.11
CA GLU A 165 19.49 -16.05 -20.54
C GLU A 165 18.15 -16.06 -21.29
N ARG A 166 17.04 -16.28 -20.57
CA ARG A 166 15.67 -16.29 -21.12
C ARG A 166 14.85 -15.12 -20.59
N ALA A 167 15.50 -14.09 -20.10
CA ALA A 167 14.83 -12.97 -19.49
C ALA A 167 13.99 -12.21 -20.51
N LEU A 168 12.83 -11.72 -20.06
CA LEU A 168 12.08 -10.71 -20.77
C LEU A 168 12.90 -9.43 -20.80
N PHE A 169 13.29 -8.99 -21.99
CA PHE A 169 14.10 -7.80 -22.17
C PHE A 169 13.23 -6.54 -22.30
N LEU A 170 13.34 -5.66 -21.31
CA LEU A 170 12.66 -4.38 -21.23
C LEU A 170 13.59 -3.28 -21.76
N ALA A 171 13.68 -3.16 -23.08
CA ALA A 171 14.62 -2.26 -23.76
C ALA A 171 14.40 -0.77 -23.41
N LYS A 172 15.48 0.02 -23.44
CA LYS A 172 15.41 1.49 -23.45
C LYS A 172 14.92 2.02 -24.79
N ASP A 173 15.14 1.28 -25.88
CA ASP A 173 14.61 1.65 -27.19
C ASP A 173 13.08 1.72 -27.14
N LYS A 174 12.55 2.93 -27.37
CA LYS A 174 11.12 3.21 -27.26
C LYS A 174 10.31 2.45 -28.31
N SER A 175 10.86 2.23 -29.51
CA SER A 175 10.16 1.52 -30.58
C SER A 175 10.00 0.04 -30.25
N PHE A 176 11.08 -0.62 -29.81
CA PHE A 176 11.02 -1.99 -29.31
C PHE A 176 10.10 -2.12 -28.09
N ASP A 177 10.22 -1.25 -27.10
CA ASP A 177 9.42 -1.29 -25.87
C ASP A 177 7.91 -1.12 -26.13
N ILE A 178 7.53 -0.25 -27.07
CA ILE A 178 6.14 -0.11 -27.51
C ILE A 178 5.66 -1.34 -28.25
N ARG A 179 6.45 -1.89 -29.20
CA ARG A 179 6.08 -3.11 -29.93
C ARG A 179 5.86 -4.31 -29.00
N LEU A 180 6.77 -4.49 -28.03
CA LEU A 180 6.61 -5.50 -27.00
C LEU A 180 5.39 -5.22 -26.11
N GLY A 181 5.17 -3.95 -25.75
CA GLY A 181 3.98 -3.50 -25.02
C GLY A 181 2.66 -3.84 -25.71
N MET A 182 2.55 -3.59 -27.03
CA MET A 182 1.36 -3.93 -27.83
C MET A 182 1.05 -5.42 -27.85
N ILE A 183 2.06 -6.27 -27.64
CA ILE A 183 1.88 -7.73 -27.57
C ILE A 183 1.49 -8.15 -26.15
N VAL A 184 2.17 -7.64 -25.12
CA VAL A 184 2.04 -8.16 -23.76
C VAL A 184 0.94 -7.48 -22.94
N GLN A 185 0.74 -6.17 -23.09
CA GLN A 185 -0.21 -5.43 -22.26
C GLN A 185 -1.68 -5.83 -22.48
N PRO A 186 -2.14 -6.13 -23.70
CA PRO A 186 -3.51 -6.58 -23.90
C PRO A 186 -3.81 -7.90 -23.15
N LEU A 187 -2.84 -8.83 -23.07
CA LEU A 187 -2.98 -10.06 -22.27
C LEU A 187 -3.29 -9.72 -20.81
N ILE A 188 -2.47 -8.83 -20.23
CA ILE A 188 -2.58 -8.43 -18.82
C ILE A 188 -3.88 -7.66 -18.58
N ALA A 189 -4.28 -6.82 -19.53
CA ALA A 189 -5.48 -6.03 -19.42
C ALA A 189 -6.76 -6.88 -19.49
N SER A 190 -6.87 -7.77 -20.47
CA SER A 190 -8.00 -8.70 -20.60
C SER A 190 -8.10 -9.63 -19.38
N PHE A 191 -6.98 -10.10 -18.84
CA PHE A 191 -6.98 -10.89 -17.60
C PHE A 191 -7.48 -10.08 -16.38
N SER A 192 -7.03 -8.84 -16.25
CA SER A 192 -7.45 -7.96 -15.15
C SER A 192 -8.94 -7.65 -15.20
N GLU A 193 -9.46 -7.36 -16.39
CA GLU A 193 -10.89 -7.15 -16.66
C GLU A 193 -11.71 -8.41 -16.41
N ALA A 194 -11.23 -9.56 -16.90
CA ALA A 194 -11.86 -10.85 -16.68
C ALA A 194 -11.97 -11.19 -15.18
N LEU A 195 -11.15 -10.60 -14.30
CA LEU A 195 -11.22 -10.74 -12.83
C LEU A 195 -11.92 -9.56 -12.12
N GLY A 196 -12.52 -8.63 -12.88
CA GLY A 196 -13.41 -7.58 -12.35
C GLY A 196 -12.68 -6.33 -11.87
N ARG A 197 -11.48 -6.07 -12.39
CA ARG A 197 -10.69 -4.88 -12.08
C ARG A 197 -10.46 -4.04 -13.33
N ASP A 198 -10.13 -2.77 -13.11
CA ASP A 198 -9.86 -1.82 -14.19
C ASP A 198 -8.76 -2.32 -15.14
N GLN A 199 -8.91 -1.98 -16.42
CA GLN A 199 -7.88 -2.22 -17.41
C GLN A 199 -6.68 -1.30 -17.12
N PRO A 200 -5.47 -1.84 -16.92
CA PRO A 200 -4.27 -1.02 -16.87
C PRO A 200 -4.09 -0.27 -18.20
N ALA A 201 -3.61 0.97 -18.13
CA ALA A 201 -3.38 1.79 -19.32
C ALA A 201 -2.45 1.09 -20.32
N GLN A 202 -2.94 0.91 -21.54
CA GLN A 202 -2.24 0.17 -22.62
C GLN A 202 -1.38 1.08 -23.53
N THR A 203 -1.20 2.35 -23.16
CA THR A 203 -0.67 3.40 -24.04
C THR A 203 0.85 3.62 -23.89
N GLN A 204 1.53 2.87 -23.03
CA GLN A 204 2.96 3.01 -22.76
C GLN A 204 3.72 1.73 -23.16
N GLY A 205 5.04 1.81 -23.33
CA GLY A 205 5.86 0.61 -23.51
C GLY A 205 5.94 -0.25 -22.23
N LEU A 206 6.42 -1.49 -22.36
CA LEU A 206 6.39 -2.48 -21.29
C LEU A 206 7.30 -2.12 -20.10
N ARG A 207 8.44 -1.47 -20.34
CA ARG A 207 9.44 -1.08 -19.32
C ARG A 207 8.87 -0.17 -18.25
N GLY A 208 8.00 0.76 -18.65
CA GLY A 208 7.31 1.71 -17.78
C GLY A 208 6.04 1.15 -17.14
N HIS A 209 5.58 -0.02 -17.59
CA HIS A 209 4.32 -0.60 -17.12
C HIS A 209 4.43 -1.02 -15.65
N TRP A 210 3.58 -0.42 -14.81
CA TRP A 210 3.64 -0.56 -13.35
C TRP A 210 3.53 -2.01 -12.87
N ALA A 211 2.80 -2.87 -13.59
CA ALA A 211 2.61 -4.26 -13.19
C ALA A 211 3.94 -5.03 -13.10
N PHE A 212 4.84 -4.89 -14.08
CA PHE A 212 6.16 -5.54 -14.05
C PHE A 212 7.07 -4.98 -12.95
N SER A 213 7.00 -3.68 -12.70
CA SER A 213 7.66 -3.06 -11.54
C SER A 213 7.16 -3.64 -10.22
N GLN A 214 5.85 -3.87 -10.09
CA GLN A 214 5.27 -4.45 -8.87
C GLN A 214 5.56 -5.95 -8.72
N VAL A 215 5.62 -6.74 -9.79
CA VAL A 215 6.01 -8.16 -9.71
C VAL A 215 7.39 -8.29 -9.06
N SER A 216 8.40 -7.56 -9.55
CA SER A 216 9.75 -7.62 -8.96
C SER A 216 9.83 -7.08 -7.52
N ARG A 217 8.95 -6.13 -7.15
CA ARG A 217 8.87 -5.59 -5.78
C ARG A 217 8.19 -6.54 -4.80
N LEU A 218 7.06 -7.13 -5.18
CA LEU A 218 6.21 -7.95 -4.31
C LEU A 218 6.60 -9.42 -4.32
N MET A 219 7.21 -9.88 -5.41
CA MET A 219 7.68 -11.26 -5.61
C MET A 219 9.20 -11.30 -5.81
N GLY A 220 9.96 -10.36 -5.22
CA GLY A 220 11.41 -10.21 -5.45
C GLY A 220 12.26 -11.43 -5.07
N ARG A 221 11.73 -12.31 -4.21
CA ARG A 221 12.33 -13.61 -3.90
C ARG A 221 12.29 -14.57 -5.09
N ASP A 222 11.27 -14.46 -5.94
CA ASP A 222 11.02 -15.36 -7.06
C ASP A 222 11.37 -14.73 -8.42
N VAL A 223 11.23 -13.41 -8.54
CA VAL A 223 11.44 -12.66 -9.77
C VAL A 223 12.55 -11.63 -9.58
N ALA A 224 13.52 -11.65 -10.48
CA ALA A 224 14.58 -10.67 -10.57
C ALA A 224 14.26 -9.62 -11.63
N ARG A 225 14.78 -8.41 -11.40
CA ARG A 225 14.80 -7.32 -12.39
C ARG A 225 16.17 -6.66 -12.33
N ASP A 226 17.03 -7.04 -13.25
CA ASP A 226 18.41 -6.56 -13.30
C ASP A 226 18.50 -5.41 -14.30
N THR A 227 19.10 -4.30 -13.89
CA THR A 227 19.29 -3.13 -14.76
C THR A 227 20.51 -3.36 -15.65
N THR A 228 20.38 -3.06 -16.94
CA THR A 228 21.49 -3.16 -17.91
C THR A 228 21.72 -1.81 -18.60
N ALA A 229 22.83 -1.70 -19.33
CA ALA A 229 23.13 -0.50 -20.12
C ALA A 229 22.00 -0.19 -21.12
N GLU A 230 21.40 -1.23 -21.69
CA GLU A 230 20.41 -1.15 -22.78
C GLU A 230 18.95 -1.24 -22.31
N GLY A 231 18.69 -1.52 -21.03
CA GLY A 231 17.33 -1.80 -20.56
C GLY A 231 17.28 -2.40 -19.16
N ALA A 232 16.35 -3.33 -18.98
CA ALA A 232 16.30 -4.21 -17.82
C ALA A 232 15.98 -5.63 -18.27
N LEU A 233 16.53 -6.62 -17.58
CA LEU A 233 16.22 -8.03 -17.76
C LEU A 233 15.29 -8.46 -16.63
N MET A 234 14.14 -9.01 -16.99
CA MET A 234 13.17 -9.50 -16.02
C MET A 234 12.94 -11.00 -16.18
N TYR A 235 13.17 -11.75 -15.12
CA TYR A 235 13.12 -13.21 -15.17
C TYR A 235 12.74 -13.83 -13.82
N VAL A 236 12.17 -15.02 -13.88
CA VAL A 236 11.99 -15.91 -12.75
C VAL A 236 13.35 -16.49 -12.39
N ARG A 237 13.74 -16.37 -11.11
CA ARG A 237 15.01 -16.89 -10.62
C ARG A 237 15.07 -18.42 -10.81
N PRO A 238 16.22 -18.99 -11.21
CA PRO A 238 16.38 -20.44 -11.36
C PRO A 238 15.91 -21.20 -10.11
N GLY A 239 15.14 -22.27 -10.29
CA GLY A 239 14.61 -23.08 -9.19
C GLY A 239 13.43 -22.45 -8.41
N ARG A 240 12.94 -21.26 -8.78
CA ARG A 240 11.81 -20.59 -8.12
C ARG A 240 10.48 -20.69 -8.87
N GLN A 241 10.45 -21.31 -10.05
CA GLN A 241 9.26 -21.42 -10.90
C GLN A 241 8.07 -22.08 -10.18
N ASP A 242 8.27 -23.22 -9.52
CA ASP A 242 7.19 -23.93 -8.81
C ASP A 242 6.70 -23.16 -7.58
N HIS A 243 7.58 -22.40 -6.94
CA HIS A 243 7.21 -21.53 -5.83
C HIS A 243 6.34 -20.37 -6.33
N LEU A 244 6.78 -19.68 -7.39
CA LEU A 244 6.03 -18.59 -8.00
C LEU A 244 4.67 -19.05 -8.53
N THR A 245 4.62 -20.23 -9.15
CA THR A 245 3.36 -20.81 -9.65
C THR A 245 2.37 -21.06 -8.51
N ARG A 246 2.83 -21.67 -7.40
CA ARG A 246 2.00 -21.89 -6.21
C ARG A 246 1.57 -20.59 -5.54
N GLU A 247 2.45 -19.60 -5.50
CA GLU A 247 2.16 -18.27 -4.95
C GLU A 247 1.06 -17.57 -5.77
N VAL A 248 1.16 -17.61 -7.10
CA VAL A 248 0.12 -17.08 -8.00
C VAL A 248 -1.18 -17.85 -7.82
N ALA A 249 -1.14 -19.19 -7.81
CA ALA A 249 -2.33 -20.02 -7.59
C ALA A 249 -3.01 -19.72 -6.24
N SER A 250 -2.24 -19.61 -5.15
CA SER A 250 -2.76 -19.27 -3.83
C SER A 250 -3.44 -17.91 -3.82
N ARG A 251 -2.89 -16.91 -4.53
CA ARG A 251 -3.48 -15.57 -4.62
C ARG A 251 -4.73 -15.54 -5.50
N LEU A 252 -4.77 -16.31 -6.58
CA LEU A 252 -5.95 -16.48 -7.41
C LEU A 252 -7.09 -17.17 -6.63
N ASN A 253 -6.79 -18.20 -5.85
CA ASN A 253 -7.77 -18.91 -5.02
C ASN A 253 -8.37 -18.04 -3.89
N ARG A 254 -7.73 -16.93 -3.53
CA ARG A 254 -8.29 -15.94 -2.58
C ARG A 254 -9.33 -15.02 -3.21
N LEU A 255 -9.46 -15.00 -4.54
CA LEU A 255 -10.54 -14.30 -5.23
C LEU A 255 -11.82 -15.13 -5.08
N GLN A 256 -12.91 -14.52 -4.61
CA GLN A 256 -14.15 -15.20 -4.22
C GLN A 256 -15.03 -15.68 -5.41
N ASP A 257 -14.43 -16.02 -6.55
CA ASP A 257 -15.13 -16.40 -7.79
C ASP A 257 -14.31 -17.42 -8.61
N GLU A 258 -14.29 -18.67 -8.14
CA GLU A 258 -13.50 -19.76 -8.73
C GLU A 258 -13.82 -20.00 -10.23
N PRO A 259 -15.09 -20.05 -10.68
CA PRO A 259 -15.40 -20.23 -12.10
C PRO A 259 -14.80 -19.11 -12.97
N ARG A 260 -14.89 -17.86 -12.50
CA ARG A 260 -14.34 -16.70 -13.20
C ARG A 260 -12.82 -16.74 -13.27
N VAL A 261 -12.16 -17.12 -12.18
CA VAL A 261 -10.71 -17.35 -12.15
C VAL A 261 -10.30 -18.42 -13.15
N HIS A 262 -11.05 -19.53 -13.21
CA HIS A 262 -10.78 -20.63 -14.13
C HIS A 262 -10.81 -20.18 -15.60
N VAL A 263 -11.88 -19.46 -15.99
CA VAL A 263 -12.04 -18.91 -17.35
C VAL A 263 -10.92 -17.90 -17.65
N ALA A 264 -10.66 -16.95 -16.75
CA ALA A 264 -9.63 -15.94 -16.95
C ALA A 264 -8.23 -16.55 -17.17
N VAL A 265 -7.88 -17.60 -16.42
CA VAL A 265 -6.60 -18.30 -16.58
C VAL A 265 -6.53 -19.03 -17.92
N LEU A 266 -7.58 -19.73 -18.33
CA LEU A 266 -7.62 -20.43 -19.63
C LEU A 266 -7.54 -19.45 -20.80
N ASP A 267 -8.31 -18.38 -20.76
CA ASP A 267 -8.33 -17.34 -21.79
C ASP A 267 -6.97 -16.66 -21.91
N PHE A 268 -6.31 -16.38 -20.78
CA PHE A 268 -4.98 -15.81 -20.77
C PHE A 268 -3.95 -16.73 -21.42
N VAL A 269 -4.01 -18.04 -21.13
CA VAL A 269 -3.14 -19.04 -21.75
C VAL A 269 -3.41 -19.10 -23.25
N GLU A 270 -4.67 -19.16 -23.68
CA GLU A 270 -5.03 -19.22 -25.10
C GLU A 270 -4.56 -17.99 -25.87
N GLU A 271 -4.83 -16.79 -25.34
CA GLU A 271 -4.41 -15.54 -25.97
C GLU A 271 -2.87 -15.42 -26.00
N TYR A 272 -2.17 -15.92 -24.97
CA TYR A 272 -0.71 -16.02 -25.01
C TYR A 272 -0.26 -16.90 -26.19
N ARG A 273 -0.91 -18.06 -26.41
CA ARG A 273 -0.57 -18.95 -27.53
C ARG A 273 -0.74 -18.26 -28.88
N ARG A 274 -1.78 -17.46 -29.06
CA ARG A 274 -2.02 -16.67 -30.28
C ARG A 274 -0.93 -15.62 -30.52
N ARG A 275 -0.27 -15.16 -29.46
CA ARG A 275 0.77 -14.12 -29.50
C ARG A 275 2.21 -14.65 -29.54
N ARG A 276 2.42 -15.97 -29.54
CA ARG A 276 3.76 -16.60 -29.62
C ARG A 276 4.55 -16.16 -30.85
N GLY A 277 3.92 -16.11 -32.02
CA GLY A 277 4.57 -15.73 -33.28
C GLY A 277 5.20 -14.32 -33.20
N PRO A 278 4.42 -13.28 -32.84
CA PRO A 278 4.95 -11.95 -32.58
C PRO A 278 6.06 -11.90 -31.51
N LEU A 279 5.93 -12.65 -30.41
CA LEU A 279 6.99 -12.71 -29.38
C LEU A 279 8.27 -13.36 -29.92
N ALA A 280 8.15 -14.43 -30.71
CA ALA A 280 9.29 -15.10 -31.33
C ALA A 280 9.99 -14.20 -32.35
N ALA A 281 9.23 -13.41 -33.13
CA ALA A 281 9.78 -12.42 -34.06
C ALA A 281 10.59 -11.32 -33.35
N LEU A 282 10.29 -11.02 -32.08
CA LEU A 282 11.06 -10.11 -31.23
C LEU A 282 12.17 -10.81 -30.42
N GLY A 283 12.35 -12.12 -30.57
CA GLY A 283 13.31 -12.91 -29.79
C GLY A 283 12.95 -13.03 -28.30
N GLN A 284 11.68 -12.84 -27.95
CA GLN A 284 11.18 -12.83 -26.56
C GLN A 284 10.34 -14.05 -26.20
N MET A 285 10.30 -15.09 -27.05
CA MET A 285 9.54 -16.33 -26.80
C MET A 285 10.48 -17.43 -26.32
N HIS A 286 10.26 -17.94 -25.11
CA HIS A 286 11.09 -19.00 -24.51
C HIS A 286 10.25 -20.15 -23.91
N GLU A 287 8.98 -20.24 -24.31
CA GLU A 287 8.04 -21.21 -23.75
C GLU A 287 8.48 -22.65 -23.99
N ASP A 288 8.39 -23.48 -22.95
CA ASP A 288 8.30 -24.93 -23.08
C ASP A 288 6.83 -25.38 -22.90
N PRO A 289 6.17 -25.94 -23.93
CA PRO A 289 4.77 -26.34 -23.87
C PRO A 289 4.44 -27.33 -22.74
N THR A 290 5.40 -28.19 -22.38
CA THR A 290 5.22 -29.19 -21.30
C THR A 290 5.18 -28.50 -19.93
N SER A 291 6.06 -27.54 -19.71
CA SER A 291 6.09 -26.71 -18.51
C SER A 291 4.85 -25.80 -18.42
N THR A 292 4.43 -25.20 -19.53
CA THR A 292 3.18 -24.43 -19.59
C THR A 292 1.98 -25.26 -19.15
N ARG A 293 1.83 -26.48 -19.68
CA ARG A 293 0.71 -27.36 -19.31
C ARG A 293 0.68 -27.66 -17.82
N ARG A 294 1.82 -28.09 -17.24
CA ARG A 294 1.94 -28.38 -15.81
C ARG A 294 1.65 -27.17 -14.93
N MET A 295 2.12 -26.00 -15.34
CA MET A 295 1.86 -24.75 -14.65
C MET A 295 0.36 -24.38 -14.72
N THR A 296 -0.28 -24.46 -15.89
CA THR A 296 -1.71 -24.22 -16.03
C THR A 296 -2.53 -25.18 -15.16
N GLU A 297 -2.19 -26.47 -15.13
CA GLU A 297 -2.84 -27.46 -14.25
C GLU A 297 -2.71 -27.08 -12.76
N THR A 298 -1.54 -26.58 -12.36
CA THR A 298 -1.30 -26.09 -10.99
C THR A 298 -2.10 -24.83 -10.66
N LEU A 299 -2.15 -23.85 -11.58
CA LEU A 299 -2.91 -22.61 -11.42
C LEU A 299 -4.41 -22.86 -11.30
N LEU A 300 -4.92 -23.90 -11.97
CA LEU A 300 -6.32 -24.31 -11.95
C LEU A 300 -6.66 -25.31 -10.82
N GLY A 301 -5.72 -25.58 -9.89
CA GLY A 301 -5.95 -26.48 -8.76
C GLY A 301 -6.04 -27.97 -9.11
N ARG A 302 -5.61 -28.39 -10.31
CA ARG A 302 -5.71 -29.78 -10.80
C ARG A 302 -4.51 -30.66 -10.47
N ALA A 303 -3.48 -30.12 -9.81
CA ALA A 303 -2.22 -30.82 -9.53
C ALA A 303 -2.27 -31.86 -8.37
N GLY A 304 -3.44 -32.39 -8.04
CA GLY A 304 -3.64 -33.39 -6.96
C GLY A 304 -4.20 -34.74 -7.42
N ALA A 305 -4.19 -35.06 -8.72
CA ALA A 305 -4.77 -36.28 -9.28
C ALA A 305 -3.79 -37.13 -10.12
N LEU A 306 -2.50 -37.10 -9.76
CA LEU A 306 -1.47 -38.01 -10.29
C LEU A 306 -0.66 -38.60 -9.14
#